data_AF-A0A7G8JR91-F1
#
_entry.id   AF-A0A7G8JR91-F1
#
_cell.length_a   1.000
_cell.length_b   1.000
_cell.length_c   1.000
_cell.angle_alpha   90.00
_cell.angle_beta   90.00
_cell.angle_gamma   90.00
#
_symmetry.space_group_name_H-M   'P 1'
#
loop_
_entity.id
_entity.type
_entity.pdbx_description
1 polymer ?
#
loop_
_entity_poly.entity_id
_entity_poly.type
_entity_poly.pdbx_seq_one_letter_code
_entity_poly.pdbx_strand_id
1 'polypeptide(L)'
;MQLLLESLFNGVAIGSVLMMAALGLAIVFGLMGVINLAHGELMMLGAYTTYVVQMVFKLPAFQPIYGLYVLVAIPLAFVVSGVVGILLERTVIRRLYGSPLETLLATWGVSLILQQFVRSVPLAHAAGLILALVLGFGLPLVLPHRFFEGARARINRAITWAVSALGGVLLAGVLASQISRIARATSRNVDVTAPKWMRGGIEWMDITFPVPRLVIIVMTIVAVVGVTWFLNRSVWGMRIRAVTQNRSMSDCLGIPTDTVDVLTFGIGSGLAGVAGVAVSLLGSVGPNVGGSYIVGCFMVVVLGGVGNLLGTVLASFAIGLLTDLIGAGRLLTIWPDMPSPLAGTVTFFATTSMAQVLVFALIVVFLQFRPAGLFPQKGRMVEA
;
A
#
# COMPACT_ATOMS: atom_id res chain seq x y z
N MET A 1 -16.00 30.90 6.06
CA MET A 1 -14.70 30.76 5.35
C MET A 1 -13.78 29.73 6.03
N GLN A 2 -13.58 29.78 7.35
CA GLN A 2 -12.73 28.84 8.09
C GLN A 2 -13.14 27.36 7.92
N LEU A 3 -14.43 27.04 8.08
CA LEU A 3 -14.97 25.68 7.86
C LEU A 3 -14.71 25.13 6.45
N LEU A 4 -14.69 26.00 5.44
CA LEU A 4 -14.45 25.61 4.06
C LEU A 4 -12.96 25.29 3.86
N LEU A 5 -12.08 26.12 4.45
CA LEU A 5 -10.63 25.91 4.43
C LEU A 5 -10.22 24.61 5.14
N GLU A 6 -10.82 24.33 6.30
CA GLU A 6 -10.63 23.07 7.00
C GLU A 6 -11.10 21.86 6.18
N SER A 7 -12.21 21.99 5.45
CA SER A 7 -12.76 20.89 4.66
C SER A 7 -11.86 20.58 3.47
N LEU A 8 -11.38 21.64 2.80
CA LEU A 8 -10.38 21.50 1.75
C LEU A 8 -9.14 20.80 2.29
N PHE A 9 -8.63 21.22 3.45
CA PHE A 9 -7.47 20.59 4.05
C PHE A 9 -7.69 19.11 4.40
N ASN A 10 -8.83 18.78 5.02
CA ASN A 10 -9.16 17.42 5.42
C ASN A 10 -9.41 16.51 4.23
N GLY A 11 -10.16 16.98 3.23
CA GLY A 11 -10.39 16.25 1.99
C GLY A 11 -9.11 16.06 1.18
N VAL A 12 -8.19 17.04 1.17
CA VAL A 12 -6.85 16.89 0.57
C VAL A 12 -6.02 15.85 1.34
N ALA A 13 -6.09 15.82 2.67
CA ALA A 13 -5.39 14.83 3.47
C ALA A 13 -5.91 13.40 3.23
N ILE A 14 -7.24 13.20 3.23
CA ILE A 14 -7.87 11.91 2.90
C ILE A 14 -7.56 11.52 1.46
N GLY A 15 -7.68 12.47 0.54
CA GLY A 15 -7.34 12.30 -0.87
C GLY A 15 -5.87 11.90 -1.05
N SER A 16 -4.95 12.46 -0.27
CA SER A 16 -3.51 12.14 -0.31
C SER A 16 -3.21 10.69 0.10
N VAL A 17 -3.93 10.15 1.08
CA VAL A 17 -3.83 8.73 1.46
C VAL A 17 -4.32 7.83 0.32
N LEU A 18 -5.53 8.11 -0.18
CA LEU A 18 -6.12 7.36 -1.29
C LEU A 18 -5.25 7.45 -2.54
N MET A 19 -4.66 8.62 -2.79
CA MET A 19 -3.76 8.86 -3.91
C MET A 19 -2.53 7.97 -3.85
N MET A 20 -1.86 7.91 -2.69
CA MET A 20 -0.66 7.11 -2.53
C MET A 20 -0.95 5.61 -2.73
N ALA A 21 -2.05 5.12 -2.16
CA ALA A 21 -2.47 3.74 -2.31
C ALA A 21 -2.95 3.42 -3.75
N ALA A 22 -3.71 4.33 -4.37
CA ALA A 22 -4.23 4.20 -5.72
C ALA A 22 -3.14 4.34 -6.79
N LEU A 23 -2.07 5.11 -6.56
CA LEU A 23 -0.93 5.20 -7.47
C LEU A 23 -0.28 3.83 -7.69
N GLY A 24 -0.04 3.09 -6.61
CA GLY A 24 0.52 1.74 -6.71
C GLY A 24 -0.40 0.81 -7.49
N LEU A 25 -1.70 0.89 -7.24
CA LEU A 25 -2.72 0.10 -7.93
C LEU A 25 -2.86 0.50 -9.42
N ALA A 26 -2.82 1.79 -9.74
CA ALA A 26 -2.93 2.33 -11.08
C ALA A 26 -1.77 1.88 -11.97
N ILE A 27 -0.56 1.81 -11.41
CA ILE A 27 0.63 1.32 -12.10
C ILE A 27 0.47 -0.19 -12.39
N VAL A 28 0.13 -1.00 -11.39
CA VAL A 28 0.01 -2.46 -11.61
C VAL A 28 -1.12 -2.77 -12.59
N PHE A 29 -2.30 -2.18 -12.37
CA PHE A 29 -3.47 -2.42 -13.20
C PHE A 29 -3.32 -1.85 -14.61
N GLY A 30 -2.76 -0.65 -14.73
CA GLY A 30 -2.57 0.03 -16.02
C GLY A 30 -1.59 -0.64 -16.95
N LEU A 31 -0.68 -1.46 -16.42
CA LEU A 31 0.36 -2.10 -17.22
C LEU A 31 0.06 -3.58 -17.50
N MET A 32 -0.54 -4.29 -16.54
CA MET A 32 -0.81 -5.73 -16.66
C MET A 32 -2.27 -6.07 -16.95
N GLY A 33 -3.21 -5.14 -16.76
CA GLY A 33 -4.65 -5.42 -16.85
C GLY A 33 -5.15 -6.38 -15.76
N VAL A 34 -4.37 -6.58 -14.70
CA VAL A 34 -4.67 -7.53 -13.62
C VAL A 34 -5.21 -6.81 -12.39
N ILE A 35 -6.40 -7.20 -11.97
CA ILE A 35 -7.04 -6.69 -10.75
C ILE A 35 -6.45 -7.43 -9.54
N ASN A 36 -5.76 -6.70 -8.66
CA ASN A 36 -5.16 -7.27 -7.45
C ASN A 36 -5.99 -6.92 -6.19
N LEU A 37 -6.78 -7.86 -5.68
CA LEU A 37 -7.52 -7.69 -4.43
C LEU A 37 -6.63 -7.79 -3.18
N ALA A 38 -5.41 -8.35 -3.28
CA ALA A 38 -4.45 -8.37 -2.18
C ALA A 38 -3.76 -7.01 -1.95
N HIS A 39 -4.01 -6.00 -2.79
CA HIS A 39 -3.35 -4.69 -2.69
C HIS A 39 -3.56 -4.01 -1.33
N GLY A 40 -4.75 -4.16 -0.74
CA GLY A 40 -5.03 -3.69 0.62
C GLY A 40 -4.14 -4.37 1.68
N GLU A 41 -3.80 -5.64 1.50
CA GLU A 41 -2.93 -6.36 2.45
C GLU A 41 -1.47 -5.90 2.37
N LEU A 42 -1.02 -5.47 1.20
CA LEU A 42 0.32 -4.88 1.05
C LEU A 42 0.41 -3.54 1.80
N MET A 43 -0.69 -2.80 1.84
CA MET A 43 -0.84 -1.59 2.66
C MET A 43 -0.90 -1.93 4.16
N MET A 44 -1.64 -2.97 4.55
CA MET A 44 -1.62 -3.50 5.92
C MET A 44 -0.18 -3.83 6.36
N LEU A 45 0.58 -4.56 5.54
CA LEU A 45 1.98 -4.91 5.85
C LEU A 45 2.87 -3.68 6.06
N GLY A 46 2.65 -2.60 5.29
CA GLY A 46 3.35 -1.33 5.50
C GLY A 46 3.00 -0.65 6.83
N ALA A 47 1.72 -0.67 7.22
CA ALA A 47 1.26 -0.17 8.51
C ALA A 47 1.86 -0.97 9.68
N TYR A 48 1.89 -2.30 9.59
CA TYR A 48 2.56 -3.16 10.57
C TYR A 48 4.07 -2.94 10.59
N THR A 49 4.71 -2.71 9.44
CA THR A 49 6.14 -2.37 9.39
C THR A 49 6.42 -1.10 10.20
N THR A 50 5.56 -0.09 10.09
CA THR A 50 5.66 1.14 10.90
C THR A 50 5.53 0.85 12.40
N TYR A 51 4.57 0.02 12.78
CA TYR A 51 4.40 -0.42 14.16
C TYR A 51 5.65 -1.12 14.71
N VAL A 52 6.22 -2.04 13.93
CA VAL A 52 7.44 -2.78 14.31
C VAL A 52 8.63 -1.83 14.45
N VAL A 53 8.85 -0.94 13.48
CA VAL A 53 9.92 0.06 13.54
C VAL A 53 9.76 0.94 14.77
N GLN A 54 8.54 1.42 15.06
CA GLN A 54 8.27 2.19 16.26
C GLN A 54 8.68 1.42 17.53
N MET A 55 8.38 0.12 17.61
CA MET A 55 8.73 -0.69 18.78
C MET A 55 10.24 -0.87 18.93
N VAL A 56 10.96 -1.07 17.83
CA VAL A 56 12.44 -1.11 17.84
C VAL A 56 13.01 0.21 18.36
N PHE A 57 12.46 1.35 17.93
CA PHE A 57 12.90 2.67 18.38
C PHE A 57 12.50 2.99 19.84
N LYS A 58 11.57 2.25 20.44
CA LYS A 58 11.26 2.33 21.89
C LYS A 58 12.27 1.59 22.76
N LEU A 59 13.17 0.78 22.19
CA LEU A 59 14.22 0.12 22.96
C LEU A 59 15.18 1.15 23.59
N PRO A 60 15.76 0.86 24.77
CA PRO A 60 16.61 1.81 25.50
C PRO A 60 17.74 2.42 24.65
N ALA A 61 18.31 1.64 23.73
CA ALA A 61 19.39 2.08 22.84
C ALA A 61 18.98 3.16 21.81
N PHE A 62 17.70 3.22 21.43
CA PHE A 62 17.21 4.07 20.33
C PHE A 62 16.26 5.19 20.79
N GLN A 63 16.00 5.29 22.10
CA GLN A 63 15.17 6.35 22.71
C GLN A 63 15.56 7.78 22.28
N PRO A 64 16.86 8.17 22.18
CA PRO A 64 17.24 9.52 21.77
C PRO A 64 16.78 9.87 20.35
N ILE A 65 16.74 8.86 19.48
CA ILE A 65 16.39 9.01 18.06
C ILE A 65 14.95 8.56 17.75
N TYR A 66 14.09 8.39 18.77
CA TYR A 66 12.70 7.98 18.56
C TYR A 66 11.99 8.84 17.53
N GLY A 67 12.27 10.15 17.46
CA GLY A 67 11.66 11.05 16.47
C GLY A 67 11.85 10.63 15.00
N LEU A 68 12.90 9.85 14.69
CA LEU A 68 13.24 9.47 13.32
C LEU A 68 12.56 8.17 12.85
N TYR A 69 11.78 7.49 13.70
CA TYR A 69 11.21 6.18 13.37
C TYR A 69 10.33 6.23 12.11
N VAL A 70 9.59 7.33 11.88
CA VAL A 70 8.72 7.48 10.69
C VAL A 70 9.55 7.57 9.41
N LEU A 71 10.67 8.28 9.43
CA LEU A 71 11.56 8.40 8.27
C LEU A 71 12.23 7.07 7.92
N VAL A 72 12.50 6.22 8.91
CA VAL A 72 13.01 4.87 8.70
C VAL A 72 11.90 3.90 8.28
N ALA A 73 10.68 4.10 8.77
CA ALA A 73 9.53 3.26 8.44
C ALA A 73 9.13 3.37 6.96
N ILE A 74 9.23 4.56 6.34
CA ILE A 74 8.89 4.77 4.92
C ILE A 74 9.68 3.84 3.97
N PRO A 75 11.02 3.88 3.94
CA PRO A 75 11.78 3.01 3.05
C PRO A 75 11.63 1.53 3.44
N LEU A 76 11.54 1.21 4.74
CA LEU A 76 11.37 -0.17 5.16
C LEU A 76 10.01 -0.74 4.74
N ALA A 77 8.93 0.03 4.89
CA ALA A 77 7.59 -0.37 4.44
C ALA A 77 7.55 -0.55 2.92
N PHE A 78 8.22 0.32 2.16
CA PHE A 78 8.37 0.15 0.72
C PHE A 78 9.08 -1.16 0.37
N VAL A 79 10.18 -1.47 1.05
CA VAL A 79 10.95 -2.71 0.80
C VAL A 79 10.16 -3.95 1.21
N VAL A 80 9.54 -3.96 2.39
CA VAL A 80 8.77 -5.11 2.89
C VAL A 80 7.59 -5.41 1.98
N SER A 81 6.75 -4.41 1.69
CA SER A 81 5.60 -4.60 0.81
C SER A 81 6.04 -4.86 -0.63
N GLY A 82 7.12 -4.26 -1.09
CA GLY A 82 7.69 -4.51 -2.42
C GLY A 82 8.22 -5.94 -2.60
N VAL A 83 8.92 -6.49 -1.60
CA VAL A 83 9.41 -7.88 -1.62
C VAL A 83 8.24 -8.85 -1.58
N VAL A 84 7.24 -8.64 -0.72
CA VAL A 84 6.03 -9.47 -0.70
C VAL A 84 5.31 -9.38 -2.05
N GLY A 85 5.21 -8.19 -2.63
CA GLY A 85 4.66 -8.00 -3.97
C GLY A 85 5.38 -8.80 -5.04
N ILE A 86 6.71 -8.71 -5.09
CA ILE A 86 7.57 -9.48 -6.02
C ILE A 86 7.34 -10.98 -5.85
N LEU A 87 7.23 -11.46 -4.60
CA LEU A 87 6.95 -12.86 -4.32
C LEU A 87 5.57 -13.28 -4.84
N LEU A 88 4.55 -12.47 -4.61
CA LEU A 88 3.19 -12.74 -5.09
C LEU A 88 3.11 -12.77 -6.62
N GLU A 89 3.75 -11.82 -7.29
CA GLU A 89 3.81 -11.78 -8.75
C GLU A 89 4.47 -13.05 -9.28
N ARG A 90 5.67 -13.40 -8.79
CA ARG A 90 6.45 -14.54 -9.30
C ARG A 90 5.80 -15.89 -9.05
N THR A 91 5.07 -16.03 -7.94
CA THR A 91 4.58 -17.34 -7.48
C THR A 91 3.13 -17.61 -7.85
N VAL A 92 2.26 -16.61 -7.70
CA VAL A 92 0.81 -16.76 -7.85
C VAL A 92 0.35 -16.10 -9.15
N ILE A 93 0.57 -14.79 -9.28
CA ILE A 93 -0.09 -13.99 -10.31
C ILE A 93 0.43 -14.34 -11.71
N ARG A 94 1.75 -14.52 -11.86
CA ARG A 94 2.36 -14.86 -13.16
C ARG A 94 1.82 -16.14 -13.78
N ARG A 95 1.39 -17.10 -12.94
CA ARG A 95 0.84 -18.38 -13.43
C ARG A 95 -0.60 -18.28 -13.91
N LEU A 96 -1.29 -17.19 -13.58
CA LEU A 96 -2.71 -16.96 -13.84
C LEU A 96 -2.94 -15.81 -14.83
N TYR A 97 -1.88 -15.29 -15.44
CA TYR A 97 -1.98 -14.29 -16.51
C TYR A 97 -2.81 -14.84 -17.68
N GLY A 98 -3.72 -14.00 -18.17
CA GLY A 98 -4.67 -14.36 -19.23
C GLY A 98 -6.08 -14.69 -18.73
N SER A 99 -6.26 -14.98 -17.43
CA SER A 99 -7.55 -15.29 -16.81
C SER A 99 -7.90 -14.27 -15.71
N PRO A 100 -8.67 -13.21 -16.01
CA PRO A 100 -9.01 -12.16 -15.04
C PRO A 100 -9.74 -12.69 -13.80
N LEU A 101 -10.69 -13.63 -13.98
CA LEU A 101 -11.48 -14.21 -12.90
C LEU A 101 -10.62 -15.07 -11.96
N GLU A 102 -9.71 -15.87 -12.51
CA GLU A 102 -8.79 -16.70 -11.73
C GLU A 102 -7.84 -15.85 -10.90
N THR A 103 -7.36 -14.74 -11.49
CA THR A 103 -6.47 -13.83 -10.77
C THR A 103 -7.19 -13.09 -9.64
N LEU A 104 -8.46 -12.73 -9.82
CA LEU A 104 -9.30 -12.18 -8.75
C LEU A 104 -9.45 -13.17 -7.59
N LEU A 105 -9.81 -14.43 -7.88
CA LEU A 105 -9.95 -15.47 -6.86
C LEU A 105 -8.64 -15.72 -6.12
N ALA A 106 -7.53 -15.80 -6.85
CA ALA A 106 -6.21 -16.05 -6.28
C ALA A 106 -5.73 -14.89 -5.40
N THR A 107 -5.90 -13.64 -5.85
CA THR A 107 -5.50 -12.47 -5.05
C THR A 107 -6.40 -12.27 -3.83
N TRP A 108 -7.68 -12.64 -3.90
CA TRP A 108 -8.54 -12.70 -2.72
C TRP A 108 -8.11 -13.80 -1.73
N GLY A 109 -7.78 -15.00 -2.22
CA GLY A 109 -7.25 -16.08 -1.38
C GLY A 109 -5.92 -15.70 -0.70
N VAL A 110 -5.02 -15.05 -1.44
CA VAL A 110 -3.79 -14.47 -0.89
C VAL A 110 -4.10 -13.44 0.19
N SER A 111 -5.12 -12.58 -0.02
CA SER A 111 -5.53 -11.59 0.98
C SER A 111 -5.91 -12.26 2.29
N LEU A 112 -6.75 -13.30 2.25
CA LEU A 112 -7.13 -14.05 3.45
C LEU A 112 -5.93 -14.71 4.15
N ILE A 113 -5.00 -15.28 3.38
CA ILE A 113 -3.79 -15.90 3.93
C ILE A 113 -2.93 -14.83 4.63
N LEU A 114 -2.71 -13.67 4.01
CA LEU A 114 -1.92 -12.59 4.60
C LEU A 114 -2.57 -12.01 5.86
N GLN A 115 -3.89 -11.76 5.83
CA GLN A 115 -4.64 -11.31 7.00
C GLN A 115 -4.52 -12.32 8.15
N GLN A 116 -4.72 -13.61 7.85
CA GLN A 116 -4.67 -14.66 8.86
C GLN A 116 -3.25 -14.87 9.38
N PHE A 117 -2.23 -14.74 8.52
CA PHE A 117 -0.83 -14.80 8.92
C PHE A 117 -0.50 -13.70 9.93
N VAL A 118 -0.85 -12.45 9.62
CA VAL A 118 -0.61 -11.32 10.54
C VAL A 118 -1.41 -11.45 11.83
N ARG A 119 -2.61 -12.04 11.77
CA ARG A 119 -3.47 -12.27 12.94
C ARG A 119 -2.99 -13.41 13.85
N SER A 120 -2.39 -14.46 13.29
CA SER A 120 -2.09 -15.72 13.99
C SER A 120 -0.63 -15.88 14.35
N VAL A 121 0.30 -15.33 13.56
CA VAL A 121 1.74 -15.53 13.76
C VAL A 121 2.31 -14.40 14.61
N PRO A 122 2.83 -14.70 15.83
CA PRO A 122 3.48 -13.69 16.64
C PRO A 122 4.74 -13.16 15.93
N LEU A 123 5.01 -11.87 16.11
CA LEU A 123 6.10 -11.18 15.42
C LEU A 123 7.48 -11.83 15.66
N ALA A 124 7.70 -12.44 16.83
CA ALA A 124 8.91 -13.18 17.16
C ALA A 124 9.13 -14.40 16.26
N HIS A 125 8.06 -15.15 15.94
CA HIS A 125 8.13 -16.30 15.05
C HIS A 125 8.30 -15.86 13.59
N ALA A 126 7.67 -14.76 13.19
CA ALA A 126 7.89 -14.16 11.88
C ALA A 126 9.35 -13.69 11.70
N ALA A 127 9.94 -13.04 12.71
CA ALA A 127 11.34 -12.62 12.68
C ALA A 127 12.31 -13.82 12.61
N GLY A 128 12.04 -14.89 13.36
CA GLY A 128 12.82 -16.13 13.27
C GLY A 128 12.71 -16.82 11.91
N LEU A 129 11.53 -16.81 11.30
CA LEU A 129 11.32 -17.32 9.94
C LEU A 129 12.11 -16.51 8.90
N ILE A 130 12.08 -15.17 9.01
CA ILE A 130 12.86 -14.29 8.13
C ILE A 130 14.35 -14.57 8.28
N LEU A 131 14.86 -14.69 9.52
CA LEU A 131 16.27 -15.03 9.74
C LEU A 131 16.60 -16.40 9.14
N ALA A 132 15.75 -17.41 9.34
CA ALA A 132 15.95 -18.73 8.76
C ALA A 132 16.03 -18.69 7.23
N LEU A 133 15.20 -17.89 6.58
CA LEU A 133 15.22 -17.72 5.12
C LEU A 133 16.47 -16.96 4.68
N VAL A 134 16.82 -15.84 5.33
CA VAL A 134 18.00 -15.04 4.99
C VAL A 134 19.28 -15.85 5.15
N LEU A 135 19.43 -16.58 6.26
CA LEU A 135 20.56 -17.48 6.48
C LEU A 135 20.50 -18.70 5.54
N GLY A 136 19.33 -19.26 5.29
CA GLY A 136 19.17 -20.43 4.41
C GLY A 136 19.58 -20.16 2.96
N PHE A 137 19.26 -18.97 2.45
CA PHE A 137 19.72 -18.51 1.14
C PHE A 137 21.13 -17.88 1.17
N GLY A 138 21.53 -17.28 2.29
CA GLY A 138 22.82 -16.57 2.45
C GLY A 138 24.02 -17.46 2.73
N LEU A 139 23.88 -18.51 3.56
CA LEU A 139 24.98 -19.42 3.88
C LEU A 139 25.58 -20.09 2.63
N PRO A 140 24.78 -20.54 1.64
CA PRO A 140 25.31 -21.09 0.40
C PRO A 140 26.14 -20.12 -0.46
N LEU A 141 25.97 -18.81 -0.29
CA LEU A 141 26.75 -17.78 -0.97
C LEU A 141 28.08 -17.48 -0.26
N VAL A 142 28.12 -17.66 1.07
CA VAL A 142 29.30 -17.35 1.90
C VAL A 142 30.22 -18.57 2.04
N LEU A 143 29.66 -19.78 2.04
CA LEU A 143 30.42 -21.02 2.15
C LEU A 143 31.17 -21.33 0.83
N PRO A 144 32.40 -21.88 0.92
CA PRO A 144 33.23 -22.13 -0.26
C PRO A 144 32.53 -23.10 -1.24
N HIS A 145 32.61 -22.83 -2.55
CA HIS A 145 31.91 -23.62 -3.59
C HIS A 145 32.18 -25.13 -3.52
N ARG A 146 33.35 -25.55 -3.03
CA ARG A 146 33.70 -26.96 -2.77
C ARG A 146 32.71 -27.69 -1.86
N PHE A 147 31.99 -26.97 -1.00
CA PHE A 147 30.97 -27.54 -0.11
C PHE A 147 29.70 -27.96 -0.85
N PHE A 148 29.46 -27.45 -2.05
CA PHE A 148 28.25 -27.70 -2.85
C PHE A 148 28.52 -28.46 -4.15
N GLU A 149 29.71 -29.04 -4.29
CA GLU A 149 30.12 -29.86 -5.44
C GLU A 149 30.18 -31.35 -5.06
N GLY A 150 29.89 -32.23 -6.03
CA GLY A 150 29.94 -33.69 -5.86
C GLY A 150 28.66 -34.36 -5.32
N ALA A 151 28.73 -35.66 -5.04
CA ALA A 151 27.57 -36.50 -4.67
C ALA A 151 26.87 -36.06 -3.37
N ARG A 152 27.58 -35.34 -2.47
CA ARG A 152 27.05 -34.85 -1.18
C ARG A 152 26.43 -33.45 -1.25
N ALA A 153 26.44 -32.79 -2.41
CA ALA A 153 25.92 -31.43 -2.58
C ALA A 153 24.44 -31.27 -2.18
N ARG A 154 23.62 -32.31 -2.39
CA ARG A 154 22.20 -32.31 -1.96
C ARG A 154 22.08 -32.34 -0.43
N ILE A 155 22.91 -33.14 0.23
CA ILE A 155 22.93 -33.29 1.70
C ILE A 155 23.47 -32.02 2.35
N ASN A 156 24.56 -31.44 1.82
CA ASN A 156 25.15 -30.22 2.36
C ASN A 156 24.18 -29.02 2.26
N ARG A 157 23.42 -28.90 1.16
CA ARG A 157 22.33 -27.91 1.05
C ARG A 157 21.22 -28.15 2.07
N ALA A 158 20.84 -29.41 2.29
CA ALA A 158 19.84 -29.74 3.30
C ALA A 158 20.33 -29.39 4.72
N ILE A 159 21.61 -29.63 5.03
CA ILE A 159 22.22 -29.28 6.32
C ILE A 159 22.24 -27.76 6.53
N THR A 160 22.62 -26.97 5.52
CA THR A 160 22.60 -25.50 5.63
C THR A 160 21.20 -24.95 5.89
N TRP A 161 20.19 -25.53 5.23
CA TRP A 161 18.79 -25.19 5.47
C TRP A 161 18.31 -25.62 6.86
N ALA A 162 18.70 -26.80 7.33
CA ALA A 162 18.37 -27.30 8.66
C ALA A 162 19.00 -26.43 9.75
N VAL A 163 20.28 -26.06 9.63
CA VAL A 163 20.98 -25.16 10.57
C VAL A 163 20.34 -23.78 10.58
N SER A 164 19.97 -23.25 9.41
CA SER A 164 19.32 -21.94 9.31
C SER A 164 17.91 -21.95 9.92
N ALA A 165 17.14 -23.00 9.68
CA ALA A 165 15.82 -23.19 10.30
C ALA A 165 15.92 -23.32 11.82
N LEU A 166 16.88 -24.10 12.33
CA LEU A 166 17.10 -24.29 13.76
C LEU A 166 17.57 -22.99 14.43
N GLY A 167 18.48 -22.25 13.79
CA GLY A 167 18.89 -20.91 14.23
C GLY A 167 17.74 -19.92 14.26
N GLY A 168 16.86 -19.95 13.26
CA GLY A 168 15.65 -19.12 13.23
C GLY A 168 14.65 -19.47 14.34
N VAL A 169 14.42 -20.76 14.62
CA VAL A 169 13.55 -21.22 15.72
C VAL A 169 14.12 -20.84 17.08
N LEU A 170 15.42 -21.00 17.29
CA LEU A 170 16.09 -20.60 18.53
C LEU A 170 16.02 -19.09 18.74
N LEU A 171 16.30 -18.30 17.69
CA LEU A 171 16.14 -16.85 17.74
C LEU A 171 14.69 -16.46 18.03
N ALA A 172 13.70 -17.10 17.38
CA ALA A 172 12.29 -16.88 17.66
C ALA A 172 11.94 -17.14 19.12
N GLY A 173 12.47 -18.21 19.72
CA GLY A 173 12.28 -18.54 21.13
C GLY A 173 12.91 -17.52 22.08
N VAL A 174 14.14 -17.09 21.80
CA VAL A 174 14.84 -16.05 22.58
C VAL A 174 14.12 -14.70 22.46
N LEU A 175 13.75 -14.32 21.25
CA LEU A 175 12.94 -13.14 20.98
C LEU A 175 11.60 -13.24 21.70
N ALA A 176 10.89 -14.37 21.62
CA ALA A 176 9.59 -14.56 22.27
C ALA A 176 9.68 -14.42 23.81
N SER A 177 10.76 -14.90 24.43
CA SER A 177 10.96 -14.76 25.89
C SER A 177 11.27 -13.33 26.32
N GLN A 178 12.07 -12.58 25.54
CA GLN A 178 12.44 -11.18 25.81
C GLN A 178 11.36 -10.17 25.37
N ILE A 179 10.58 -10.47 24.33
CA ILE A 179 9.60 -9.57 23.66
C ILE A 179 8.17 -9.79 24.17
N SER A 180 7.95 -10.69 25.13
CA SER A 180 6.62 -11.00 25.69
C SER A 180 5.85 -9.79 26.26
N ARG A 181 6.52 -8.65 26.53
CA ARG A 181 5.88 -7.38 26.92
C ARG A 181 5.61 -6.39 25.77
N ILE A 182 6.14 -6.58 24.54
CA ILE A 182 6.15 -5.55 23.49
C ILE A 182 5.51 -5.94 22.15
N ALA A 183 5.44 -7.21 21.73
CA ALA A 183 4.92 -7.48 20.37
C ALA A 183 4.02 -8.71 20.29
N ARG A 184 2.73 -8.49 20.49
CA ARG A 184 1.72 -9.29 19.81
C ARG A 184 1.13 -8.43 18.70
N ALA A 185 1.30 -8.83 17.45
CA ALA A 185 0.27 -8.57 16.44
C ALA A 185 -0.93 -9.43 16.87
N THR A 186 -1.62 -9.00 17.92
CA THR A 186 -2.86 -9.66 18.34
C THR A 186 -3.93 -9.25 17.34
N SER A 187 -5.03 -10.00 17.27
CA SER A 187 -6.27 -9.58 16.60
C SER A 187 -6.85 -8.24 17.08
N ARG A 188 -6.15 -7.52 17.96
CA ARG A 188 -6.54 -6.25 18.54
C ARG A 188 -5.82 -5.16 17.78
N ASN A 189 -6.54 -4.12 17.42
CA ASN A 189 -5.95 -2.95 16.79
C ASN A 189 -4.90 -2.34 17.72
N VAL A 190 -3.76 -1.96 17.14
CA VAL A 190 -2.63 -1.39 17.85
C VAL A 190 -2.30 -0.01 17.30
N ASP A 191 -2.10 0.94 18.19
CA ASP A 191 -1.88 2.33 17.81
C ASP A 191 -0.41 2.63 17.57
N VAL A 192 -0.14 3.34 16.47
CA VAL A 192 1.15 3.93 16.19
C VAL A 192 1.15 5.35 16.77
N THR A 193 1.93 5.53 17.82
CA THR A 193 2.11 6.80 18.51
C THR A 193 3.03 7.72 17.73
N ALA A 194 2.45 8.74 17.09
CA ALA A 194 3.18 9.77 16.36
C ALA A 194 4.36 10.36 17.18
N PRO A 195 5.50 10.70 16.55
CA PRO A 195 6.63 11.28 17.24
C PRO A 195 6.29 12.68 17.80
N LYS A 196 7.07 13.17 18.78
CA LYS A 196 6.76 14.43 19.49
C LYS A 196 6.59 15.62 18.53
N TRP A 197 7.39 15.69 17.46
CA TRP A 197 7.31 16.73 16.43
C TRP A 197 6.06 16.65 15.54
N MET A 198 5.33 15.52 15.54
CA MET A 198 4.08 15.33 14.79
C MET A 198 2.83 15.40 15.66
N ARG A 199 2.93 15.41 17.00
CA ARG A 199 1.78 15.29 17.90
C ARG A 199 0.96 16.59 18.06
N GLY A 200 1.34 17.66 17.39
CA GLY A 200 0.68 18.97 17.46
C GLY A 200 -0.08 19.36 16.19
N GLY A 201 -0.71 20.52 16.26
CA GLY A 201 -1.21 21.25 15.11
C GLY A 201 -0.46 22.57 14.95
N ILE A 202 -0.28 23.03 13.71
CA ILE A 202 0.16 24.40 13.44
C ILE A 202 -1.10 25.26 13.48
N GLU A 203 -1.15 26.21 14.40
CA GLU A 203 -2.25 27.17 14.49
C GLU A 203 -2.00 28.29 13.48
N TRP A 204 -2.91 28.44 12.52
CA TRP A 204 -2.86 29.55 11.58
C TRP A 204 -4.28 30.11 11.38
N MET A 205 -4.46 31.41 11.66
CA MET A 205 -5.75 32.12 11.57
C MET A 205 -6.91 31.41 12.31
N ASP A 206 -6.69 31.04 13.58
CA ASP A 206 -7.63 30.30 14.45
C ASP A 206 -8.05 28.90 13.94
N ILE A 207 -7.35 28.36 12.92
CA ILE A 207 -7.51 27.00 12.43
C ILE A 207 -6.30 26.17 12.85
N THR A 208 -6.54 25.05 13.53
CA THR A 208 -5.49 24.09 13.87
C THR A 208 -5.28 23.13 12.70
N PHE A 209 -4.12 23.15 12.05
CA PHE A 209 -3.75 22.18 11.03
C PHE A 209 -2.95 21.04 11.65
N PRO A 210 -3.50 19.81 11.76
CA PRO A 210 -2.78 18.69 12.34
C PRO A 210 -1.52 18.34 11.53
N VAL A 211 -0.35 18.36 12.19
CA VAL A 211 0.94 18.02 11.57
C VAL A 211 0.95 16.63 10.92
N PRO A 212 0.30 15.57 11.45
CA PRO A 212 0.28 14.26 10.80
C PRO A 212 -0.31 14.30 9.39
N ARG A 213 -1.33 15.14 9.17
CA ARG A 213 -1.98 15.31 7.85
C ARG A 213 -1.05 16.04 6.87
N LEU A 214 -0.32 17.05 7.34
CA LEU A 214 0.70 17.73 6.53
C LEU A 214 1.81 16.77 6.10
N VAL A 215 2.31 15.93 7.02
CA VAL A 215 3.32 14.92 6.70
C VAL A 215 2.83 13.95 5.64
N ILE A 216 1.57 13.49 5.71
CA ILE A 216 0.97 12.63 4.69
C ILE A 216 0.94 13.31 3.32
N ILE A 217 0.50 14.58 3.26
CA ILE A 217 0.49 15.35 2.01
C ILE A 217 1.89 15.45 1.42
N VAL A 218 2.90 15.76 2.25
CA VAL A 218 4.31 15.81 1.81
C VAL A 218 4.79 14.45 1.30
N MET A 219 4.50 13.36 2.03
CA MET A 219 4.85 12.01 1.59
C MET A 219 4.20 11.67 0.24
N THR A 220 2.92 12.04 0.03
CA THR A 220 2.22 11.81 -1.23
C THR A 220 2.84 12.61 -2.37
N ILE A 221 3.18 13.88 -2.16
CA ILE A 221 3.86 14.71 -3.17
C ILE A 221 5.21 14.07 -3.55
N VAL A 222 6.00 13.67 -2.55
CA VAL A 222 7.28 12.99 -2.79
C VAL A 222 7.08 11.68 -3.56
N ALA A 223 6.07 10.89 -3.23
CA ALA A 223 5.76 9.66 -3.95
C ALA A 223 5.32 9.92 -5.39
N VAL A 224 4.44 10.90 -5.64
CA VAL A 224 3.99 11.30 -6.98
C VAL A 224 5.17 11.79 -7.81
N VAL A 225 5.99 12.69 -7.27
CA VAL A 225 7.17 13.23 -7.97
C VAL A 225 8.18 12.12 -8.23
N GLY A 226 8.44 11.26 -7.25
CA GLY A 226 9.36 10.13 -7.37
C GLY A 226 8.93 9.14 -8.45
N VAL A 227 7.65 8.77 -8.47
CA VAL A 227 7.07 7.85 -9.46
C VAL A 227 7.06 8.47 -10.85
N THR A 228 6.61 9.71 -10.99
CA THR A 228 6.56 10.39 -12.30
C THR A 228 7.96 10.60 -12.87
N TRP A 229 8.93 10.96 -12.01
CA TRP A 229 10.33 11.05 -12.40
C TRP A 229 10.88 9.67 -12.80
N PHE A 230 10.65 8.63 -11.99
CA PHE A 230 11.10 7.27 -12.30
C PHE A 230 10.52 6.78 -13.62
N LEU A 231 9.22 6.91 -13.84
CA LEU A 231 8.59 6.45 -15.07
C LEU A 231 9.06 7.28 -16.26
N ASN A 232 9.07 8.61 -16.18
CA ASN A 232 9.35 9.44 -17.36
C ASN A 232 10.84 9.58 -17.70
N ARG A 233 11.73 9.57 -16.71
CA ARG A 233 13.17 9.83 -16.90
C ARG A 233 14.05 8.59 -16.84
N SER A 234 13.63 7.49 -16.21
CA SER A 234 14.50 6.32 -16.07
C SER A 234 14.42 5.36 -17.27
N VAL A 235 15.51 4.61 -17.49
CA VAL A 235 15.58 3.54 -18.51
C VAL A 235 14.55 2.45 -18.24
N TRP A 236 14.32 2.10 -16.97
CA TRP A 236 13.29 1.14 -16.59
C TRP A 236 11.88 1.66 -16.88
N GLY A 237 11.64 2.96 -16.69
CA GLY A 237 10.38 3.60 -17.08
C GLY A 237 10.12 3.57 -18.59
N MET A 238 11.16 3.71 -19.41
CA MET A 238 11.05 3.52 -20.87
C MET A 238 10.69 2.08 -21.23
N ARG A 239 11.34 1.09 -20.59
CA ARG A 239 11.04 -0.33 -20.78
C ARG A 239 9.60 -0.67 -20.38
N ILE A 240 9.14 -0.16 -19.24
CA ILE A 240 7.76 -0.31 -18.78
C ILE A 240 6.80 0.19 -19.87
N ARG A 241 6.97 1.43 -20.34
CA ARG A 241 6.09 1.98 -21.40
C ARG A 241 6.13 1.17 -22.69
N ALA A 242 7.29 0.71 -23.13
CA ALA A 242 7.43 -0.12 -24.33
C ALA A 242 6.62 -1.43 -24.20
N VAL A 243 6.77 -2.15 -23.09
CA VAL A 243 6.05 -3.40 -22.82
C VAL A 243 4.53 -3.18 -22.81
N THR A 244 4.08 -2.02 -22.33
CA THR A 244 2.63 -1.73 -22.23
C THR A 244 1.99 -1.32 -23.54
N GLN A 245 2.78 -0.83 -24.50
CA GLN A 245 2.28 -0.51 -25.84
C GLN A 245 2.18 -1.77 -26.70
N ASN A 246 3.22 -2.61 -26.69
CA ASN A 246 3.21 -3.88 -27.39
C ASN A 246 4.19 -4.85 -26.72
N ARG A 247 3.63 -5.76 -25.91
CA ARG A 247 4.38 -6.76 -25.16
C ARG A 247 5.17 -7.69 -26.09
N SER A 248 4.51 -8.23 -27.12
CA SER A 248 5.09 -9.20 -28.05
C SER A 248 6.26 -8.62 -28.83
N MET A 249 6.13 -7.38 -29.32
CA MET A 249 7.21 -6.68 -30.00
C MET A 249 8.38 -6.37 -29.06
N SER A 250 8.08 -5.95 -27.83
CA SER A 250 9.12 -5.63 -26.83
C SER A 250 9.98 -6.86 -26.49
N ASP A 251 9.36 -8.04 -26.44
CA ASP A 251 10.04 -9.31 -26.18
C ASP A 251 10.99 -9.68 -27.35
N CYS A 252 10.55 -9.49 -28.60
CA CYS A 252 11.39 -9.67 -29.80
C CYS A 252 12.60 -8.73 -29.84
N LEU A 253 12.51 -7.55 -29.20
CA LEU A 253 13.60 -6.58 -29.08
C LEU A 253 14.55 -6.86 -27.90
N GLY A 254 14.34 -7.98 -27.18
CA GLY A 254 15.18 -8.41 -26.06
C GLY A 254 14.91 -7.64 -24.75
N ILE A 255 13.78 -6.94 -24.64
CA ILE A 255 13.36 -6.34 -23.36
C ILE A 255 12.79 -7.47 -22.49
N PRO A 256 13.36 -7.72 -21.28
CA PRO A 256 12.90 -8.82 -20.44
C PRO A 256 11.53 -8.50 -19.82
N THR A 257 10.45 -8.80 -20.55
CA THR A 257 9.05 -8.50 -20.18
C THR A 257 8.70 -9.03 -18.79
N ASP A 258 9.15 -10.24 -18.47
CA ASP A 258 8.99 -10.85 -17.14
C ASP A 258 9.60 -10.01 -16.01
N THR A 259 10.80 -9.45 -16.22
CA THR A 259 11.47 -8.65 -15.18
C THR A 259 10.80 -7.29 -15.04
N VAL A 260 10.31 -6.74 -16.15
CA VAL A 260 9.52 -5.51 -16.15
C VAL A 260 8.26 -5.69 -15.32
N ASP A 261 7.57 -6.83 -15.46
CA ASP A 261 6.38 -7.15 -14.68
C ASP A 261 6.67 -7.24 -13.18
N VAL A 262 7.65 -8.08 -12.80
CA VAL A 262 8.09 -8.26 -11.42
C VAL A 262 8.43 -6.91 -10.76
N LEU A 263 9.23 -6.10 -11.46
CA LEU A 263 9.70 -4.81 -10.93
C LEU A 263 8.53 -3.84 -10.76
N THR A 264 7.64 -3.77 -11.75
CA THR A 264 6.44 -2.94 -11.73
C THR A 264 5.54 -3.32 -10.56
N PHE A 265 5.30 -4.62 -10.37
CA PHE A 265 4.50 -5.12 -9.27
C PHE A 265 5.15 -4.82 -7.91
N GLY A 266 6.47 -4.98 -7.81
CA GLY A 266 7.25 -4.61 -6.63
C GLY A 266 7.15 -3.12 -6.28
N ILE A 267 7.26 -2.24 -7.27
CA ILE A 267 7.13 -0.78 -7.08
C ILE A 267 5.71 -0.42 -6.65
N GLY A 268 4.68 -0.97 -7.31
CA GLY A 268 3.28 -0.72 -6.95
C GLY A 268 2.95 -1.21 -5.54
N SER A 269 3.46 -2.38 -5.17
CA SER A 269 3.31 -2.96 -3.82
C SER A 269 4.08 -2.16 -2.76
N GLY A 270 5.27 -1.68 -3.09
CA GLY A 270 6.06 -0.80 -2.23
C GLY A 270 5.35 0.52 -1.94
N LEU A 271 4.76 1.16 -2.96
CA LEU A 271 3.94 2.37 -2.79
C LEU A 271 2.72 2.13 -1.91
N ALA A 272 2.07 0.96 -2.03
CA ALA A 272 1.00 0.55 -1.13
C ALA A 272 1.50 0.45 0.33
N GLY A 273 2.70 -0.09 0.53
CA GLY A 273 3.37 -0.11 1.83
C GLY A 273 3.58 1.28 2.43
N VAL A 274 4.04 2.25 1.62
CA VAL A 274 4.17 3.66 2.06
C VAL A 274 2.81 4.26 2.42
N ALA A 275 1.75 3.94 1.67
CA ALA A 275 0.39 4.35 2.04
C ALA A 275 -0.06 3.75 3.39
N GLY A 276 0.42 2.54 3.71
CA GLY A 276 0.24 1.91 5.02
C GLY A 276 0.87 2.72 6.16
N VAL A 277 2.06 3.30 5.93
CA VAL A 277 2.70 4.22 6.88
C VAL A 277 1.79 5.43 7.11
N ALA A 278 1.26 6.03 6.04
CA ALA A 278 0.34 7.17 6.14
C ALA A 278 -0.92 6.84 6.95
N VAL A 279 -1.54 5.68 6.72
CA VAL A 279 -2.73 5.26 7.48
C VAL A 279 -2.43 4.97 8.94
N SER A 280 -1.27 4.39 9.25
CA SER A 280 -0.86 4.15 10.64
C SER A 280 -0.73 5.44 11.45
N LEU A 281 -0.47 6.58 10.80
CA LEU A 281 -0.39 7.89 11.46
C LEU A 281 -1.77 8.53 11.71
N LEU A 282 -2.82 8.03 11.06
CA LEU A 282 -4.18 8.55 11.19
C LEU A 282 -5.02 7.77 12.20
N GLY A 283 -4.70 6.51 12.46
CA GLY A 283 -5.49 5.68 13.36
C GLY A 283 -4.83 4.35 13.68
N SER A 284 -5.61 3.48 14.31
CA SER A 284 -5.15 2.19 14.80
C SER A 284 -4.84 1.22 13.65
N VAL A 285 -3.74 0.48 13.75
CA VAL A 285 -3.36 -0.56 12.78
C VAL A 285 -3.96 -1.89 13.21
N GLY A 286 -4.64 -2.58 12.30
CA GLY A 286 -5.22 -3.90 12.52
C GLY A 286 -5.23 -4.74 11.25
N PRO A 287 -5.52 -6.04 11.33
CA PRO A 287 -5.49 -6.95 10.17
C PRO A 287 -6.46 -6.55 9.05
N ASN A 288 -7.55 -5.85 9.37
CA ASN A 288 -8.57 -5.49 8.39
C ASN A 288 -8.37 -4.09 7.79
N VAL A 289 -7.32 -3.36 8.18
CA VAL A 289 -7.09 -1.98 7.73
C VAL A 289 -6.98 -1.90 6.22
N GLY A 290 -6.35 -2.87 5.58
CA GLY A 290 -6.23 -2.94 4.12
C GLY A 290 -7.59 -2.97 3.40
N GLY A 291 -8.51 -3.80 3.90
CA GLY A 291 -9.85 -3.95 3.34
C GLY A 291 -10.70 -2.68 3.41
N SER A 292 -10.47 -1.81 4.40
CA SER A 292 -11.22 -0.55 4.53
C SER A 292 -10.86 0.50 3.47
N TYR A 293 -9.66 0.44 2.89
CA TYR A 293 -9.19 1.43 1.92
C TYR A 293 -9.19 0.92 0.47
N ILE A 294 -9.23 -0.40 0.25
CA ILE A 294 -9.10 -0.98 -1.08
C ILE A 294 -10.21 -0.53 -2.04
N VAL A 295 -11.46 -0.45 -1.56
CA VAL A 295 -12.60 0.02 -2.36
C VAL A 295 -12.38 1.47 -2.80
N GLY A 296 -11.90 2.33 -1.89
CA GLY A 296 -11.55 3.71 -2.21
C GLY A 296 -10.44 3.80 -3.26
N CYS A 297 -9.42 2.94 -3.19
CA CYS A 297 -8.34 2.91 -4.18
C CYS A 297 -8.84 2.52 -5.56
N PHE A 298 -9.67 1.47 -5.67
CA PHE A 298 -10.28 1.08 -6.94
C PHE A 298 -11.14 2.19 -7.53
N MET A 299 -11.94 2.83 -6.69
CA MET A 299 -12.78 3.95 -7.08
C MET A 299 -11.95 5.11 -7.67
N VAL A 300 -10.79 5.42 -7.08
CA VAL A 300 -9.84 6.42 -7.62
C VAL A 300 -9.26 5.99 -8.96
N VAL A 301 -8.83 4.73 -9.11
CA VAL A 301 -8.22 4.25 -10.36
C VAL A 301 -9.24 4.20 -11.50
N VAL A 302 -10.45 3.72 -11.23
CA VAL A 302 -11.52 3.62 -12.24
C VAL A 302 -12.03 5.00 -12.62
N LEU A 303 -12.26 5.91 -11.65
CA LEU A 303 -12.65 7.29 -11.95
C LEU A 303 -11.55 8.04 -12.69
N GLY A 304 -10.28 7.87 -12.30
CA GLY A 304 -9.14 8.52 -12.94
C GLY A 304 -8.85 8.05 -14.36
N GLY A 305 -9.24 6.82 -14.69
CA GLY A 305 -8.86 6.14 -15.91
C GLY A 305 -7.64 5.23 -15.69
N VAL A 306 -7.79 3.98 -16.11
CA VAL A 306 -6.79 2.92 -15.90
C VAL A 306 -5.47 3.31 -16.53
N GLY A 307 -4.39 3.29 -15.74
CA GLY A 307 -3.03 3.59 -16.20
C GLY A 307 -2.77 5.06 -16.56
N ASN A 308 -3.64 5.99 -16.17
CA ASN A 308 -3.36 7.42 -16.28
C ASN A 308 -3.04 8.02 -14.89
N LEU A 309 -1.76 8.35 -14.68
CA LEU A 309 -1.29 8.92 -13.42
C LEU A 309 -1.97 10.26 -13.10
N LEU A 310 -2.11 11.16 -14.08
CA LEU A 310 -2.73 12.48 -13.86
C LEU A 310 -4.21 12.35 -13.51
N GLY A 311 -4.91 11.43 -14.17
CA GLY A 311 -6.30 11.12 -13.85
C GLY A 311 -6.46 10.56 -12.44
N THR A 312 -5.54 9.71 -12.00
CA THR A 312 -5.49 9.17 -10.63
C THR A 312 -5.26 10.30 -9.61
N VAL A 313 -4.38 11.27 -9.90
CA VAL A 313 -4.16 12.47 -9.05
C VAL A 313 -5.49 13.21 -8.85
N LEU A 314 -6.13 13.62 -9.94
CA LEU A 314 -7.34 14.43 -9.87
C LEU A 314 -8.51 13.67 -9.22
N ALA A 315 -8.67 12.38 -9.55
CA ALA A 315 -9.70 11.54 -8.96
C ALA A 315 -9.52 11.36 -7.45
N SER A 316 -8.28 11.17 -6.98
CA SER A 316 -7.99 10.99 -5.55
C SER A 316 -8.38 12.19 -4.70
N PHE A 317 -8.06 13.40 -5.18
CA PHE A 317 -8.43 14.64 -4.49
C PHE A 317 -9.93 14.90 -4.59
N ALA A 318 -10.55 14.66 -5.75
CA ALA A 318 -12.00 14.79 -5.90
C ALA A 318 -12.75 13.85 -4.96
N ILE A 319 -12.36 12.57 -4.91
CA ILE A 319 -12.95 11.57 -4.00
C ILE A 319 -12.69 11.92 -2.54
N GLY A 320 -11.47 12.35 -2.19
CA GLY A 320 -11.13 12.77 -0.83
C GLY A 320 -11.98 13.94 -0.36
N LEU A 321 -12.14 14.96 -1.21
CA LEU A 321 -12.99 16.13 -0.95
C LEU A 321 -14.47 15.74 -0.84
N LEU A 322 -14.99 14.91 -1.75
CA LEU A 322 -16.38 14.46 -1.71
C LEU A 322 -16.67 13.63 -0.46
N THR A 323 -15.74 12.76 -0.07
CA THR A 323 -15.89 11.92 1.13
C THR A 323 -15.88 12.75 2.41
N ASP A 324 -15.03 13.78 2.51
CA ASP A 324 -15.04 14.71 3.65
C ASP A 324 -16.31 15.58 3.67
N LEU A 325 -16.69 16.16 2.52
CA LEU A 325 -17.88 17.03 2.39
C LEU A 325 -19.17 16.31 2.79
N ILE A 326 -19.35 15.08 2.30
CA ILE A 326 -20.53 14.25 2.59
C ILE A 326 -20.41 13.67 3.99
N GLY A 327 -19.31 12.97 4.29
CA GLY A 327 -19.16 12.20 5.53
C GLY A 327 -19.06 13.03 6.80
N ALA A 328 -18.56 14.26 6.73
CA ALA A 328 -18.55 15.18 7.86
C ALA A 328 -19.81 16.07 7.93
N GLY A 329 -20.79 15.87 7.04
CA GLY A 329 -22.02 16.68 7.00
C GLY A 329 -21.78 18.16 6.70
N ARG A 330 -20.59 18.52 6.18
CA ARG A 330 -20.19 19.91 5.93
C ARG A 330 -21.05 20.56 4.84
N LEU A 331 -21.66 19.77 3.97
CA LEU A 331 -22.63 20.27 2.98
C LEU A 331 -23.81 21.03 3.62
N LEU A 332 -24.27 20.60 4.80
CA LEU A 332 -25.34 21.29 5.54
C LEU A 332 -24.89 22.65 6.09
N THR A 333 -23.60 22.79 6.41
CA THR A 333 -23.05 24.06 6.91
C THR A 333 -22.79 25.06 5.79
N ILE A 334 -22.54 24.58 4.57
CA ILE A 334 -22.32 25.42 3.39
C ILE A 334 -23.65 25.91 2.81
N TRP A 335 -24.72 25.10 2.91
CA TRP A 335 -26.07 25.47 2.51
C TRP A 335 -27.03 25.37 3.70
N PRO A 336 -27.12 26.41 4.54
CA PRO A 336 -27.99 26.42 5.72
C PRO A 336 -29.48 26.34 5.39
N ASP A 337 -29.91 27.00 4.30
CA ASP A 337 -31.32 27.08 3.87
C ASP A 337 -31.75 25.91 2.98
N MET A 338 -31.26 24.70 3.24
CA MET A 338 -31.60 23.52 2.43
C MET A 338 -33.05 23.07 2.73
N PRO A 339 -33.87 22.74 1.71
CA PRO A 339 -35.23 22.23 1.91
C PRO A 339 -35.24 21.01 2.85
N SER A 340 -36.23 20.93 3.74
CA SER A 340 -36.30 19.87 4.76
C SER A 340 -36.16 18.42 4.25
N PRO A 341 -36.65 18.02 3.06
CA PRO A 341 -36.41 16.66 2.56
C PRO A 341 -34.95 16.43 2.14
N LEU A 342 -34.29 17.44 1.56
CA LEU A 342 -32.89 17.35 1.13
C LEU A 342 -31.94 17.38 2.33
N ALA A 343 -32.24 18.19 3.35
CA ALA A 343 -31.45 18.17 4.59
C ALA A 343 -31.51 16.80 5.29
N GLY A 344 -32.68 16.14 5.27
CA GLY A 344 -32.86 14.78 5.80
C GLY A 344 -32.05 13.72 5.04
N THR A 345 -31.93 13.83 3.71
CA THR A 345 -31.10 12.88 2.93
C THR A 345 -29.62 13.13 3.16
N VAL A 346 -29.16 14.39 3.20
CA VAL A 346 -27.75 14.68 3.44
C VAL A 346 -27.33 14.26 4.85
N THR A 347 -28.16 14.45 5.87
CA THR A 347 -27.86 13.95 7.23
C THR A 347 -27.81 12.43 7.30
N PHE A 348 -28.67 11.71 6.57
CA PHE A 348 -28.59 10.24 6.47
C PHE A 348 -27.24 9.77 5.90
N PHE A 349 -26.73 10.46 4.88
CA PHE A 349 -25.43 10.16 4.28
C PHE A 349 -24.23 10.79 5.02
N ALA A 350 -24.47 11.64 6.03
CA ALA A 350 -23.43 12.30 6.83
C ALA A 350 -22.78 11.38 7.89
N THR A 351 -22.62 10.10 7.54
CA THR A 351 -21.81 9.13 8.28
C THR A 351 -20.67 8.66 7.39
N THR A 352 -19.52 8.34 7.97
CA THR A 352 -18.32 7.96 7.19
C THR A 352 -18.54 6.75 6.28
N SER A 353 -19.33 5.77 6.73
CA SER A 353 -19.66 4.58 5.92
C SER A 353 -20.69 4.87 4.83
N MET A 354 -21.76 5.62 5.13
CA MET A 354 -22.77 5.95 4.11
C MET A 354 -22.24 6.94 3.08
N ALA A 355 -21.33 7.83 3.46
CA ALA A 355 -20.63 8.71 2.53
C ALA A 355 -19.85 7.90 1.49
N GLN A 356 -19.14 6.84 1.90
CA GLN A 356 -18.45 5.95 0.97
C GLN A 356 -19.42 5.28 -0.01
N VAL A 357 -20.58 4.82 0.48
CA VAL A 357 -21.62 4.21 -0.37
C VAL A 357 -22.19 5.22 -1.37
N LEU A 358 -22.47 6.45 -0.93
CA LEU A 358 -23.00 7.51 -1.81
C LEU A 358 -21.98 7.90 -2.87
N VAL A 359 -20.71 8.12 -2.49
CA VAL A 359 -19.63 8.44 -3.44
C VAL A 359 -19.45 7.30 -4.44
N PHE A 360 -19.51 6.04 -3.99
CA PHE A 360 -19.45 4.88 -4.86
C PHE A 360 -20.62 4.85 -5.86
N ALA A 361 -21.85 5.06 -5.38
CA ALA A 361 -23.03 5.11 -6.24
C ALA A 361 -22.94 6.23 -7.30
N LEU A 362 -22.51 7.42 -6.89
CA LEU A 362 -22.28 8.56 -7.80
C LEU A 362 -21.26 8.22 -8.88
N ILE A 363 -20.20 7.48 -8.53
CA ILE A 363 -19.17 7.09 -9.49
C ILE A 363 -19.68 5.99 -10.43
N VAL A 364 -20.44 5.02 -9.93
CA VAL A 364 -21.07 4.02 -10.81
C VAL A 364 -22.00 4.69 -11.82
N VAL A 365 -22.83 5.64 -11.38
CA VAL A 365 -23.70 6.43 -12.28
C VAL A 365 -22.85 7.23 -13.27
N PHE A 366 -21.80 7.90 -12.83
CA PHE A 366 -20.88 8.64 -13.72
C PHE A 366 -20.26 7.72 -14.78
N LEU A 367 -19.81 6.53 -14.39
CA LEU A 367 -19.21 5.56 -15.30
C LEU A 367 -20.20 4.97 -16.31
N GLN A 368 -21.50 4.93 -16.01
CA GLN A 368 -22.52 4.57 -17.01
C GLN A 368 -22.52 5.56 -18.19
N PHE A 369 -22.24 6.84 -17.94
CA PHE A 369 -22.12 7.86 -18.99
C PHE A 369 -20.70 7.98 -19.57
N ARG A 370 -19.67 7.65 -18.78
CA ARG A 370 -18.24 7.76 -19.13
C ARG A 370 -17.48 6.49 -18.71
N PRO A 371 -17.61 5.36 -19.43
CA PRO A 371 -17.07 4.06 -19.00
C PRO A 371 -15.53 4.02 -18.97
N ALA A 372 -14.86 4.88 -19.72
CA ALA A 372 -13.40 4.96 -19.76
C ALA A 372 -12.76 5.86 -18.67
N GLY A 373 -13.58 6.39 -17.74
CA GLY A 373 -13.13 7.29 -16.67
C GLY A 373 -12.96 8.75 -17.13
N LEU A 374 -12.38 9.58 -16.26
CA LEU A 374 -12.15 11.02 -16.50
C LEU A 374 -11.13 11.26 -17.61
N PHE A 375 -10.09 10.42 -17.69
CA PHE A 375 -9.04 10.54 -18.69
C PHE A 375 -8.72 9.20 -19.36
N PRO A 376 -9.48 8.83 -20.41
CA PRO A 376 -9.27 7.59 -21.16
C PRO A 376 -7.85 7.49 -21.72
N GLN A 377 -7.22 6.32 -21.64
CA GLN A 377 -6.00 6.06 -22.38
C GLN A 377 -6.30 6.04 -23.89
N LYS A 378 -5.64 6.91 -24.65
CA LYS A 378 -5.72 6.92 -26.11
C LYS A 378 -4.70 5.95 -26.68
N GLY A 379 -5.17 4.82 -27.22
CA GLY A 379 -4.35 3.85 -27.95
C GLY A 379 -5.21 3.09 -28.96
N ARG A 380 -4.66 2.82 -30.15
CA ARG A 380 -5.34 2.13 -31.29
C ARG A 380 -5.84 0.70 -30.98
N MET A 381 -5.54 0.16 -29.80
CA MET A 381 -5.86 -1.22 -29.39
C MET A 381 -7.14 -1.32 -28.53
N VAL A 382 -7.77 -0.21 -28.15
CA VAL A 382 -9.04 -0.22 -27.37
C VAL A 382 -10.26 -0.43 -28.29
N GLU A 383 -10.06 -0.36 -29.62
CA GLU A 383 -11.10 -0.52 -30.65
C GLU A 383 -11.00 -1.86 -31.42
N ALA A 384 -10.30 -2.87 -30.89
CA ALA A 384 -10.17 -4.19 -31.52
C ALA A 384 -11.00 -5.27 -30.80
#